data_AF-A0A2E8AWM1-F1
#
_entry.id   AF-A0A2E8AWM1-F1
#
_cell.length_a   1.000
_cell.length_b   1.000
_cell.length_c   1.000
_cell.angle_alpha   90.00
_cell.angle_beta   90.00
_cell.angle_gamma   90.00
#
_symmetry.space_group_name_H-M   'P 1'
#
loop_
_entity.id
_entity.type
_entity.pdbx_description
1 polymer ?
#
loop_
_entity_poly.entity_id
_entity_poly.type
_entity_poly.pdbx_seq_one_letter_code
_entity_poly.pdbx_strand_id
1 'polypeptide(L)'
;MDAAEFTSIKALETAKAATELTERDKHLIGLAVTLTRGCQECSGSRIELALQSGLTYETVRAAIDLAAAVNAGVTLRTAISGSELFKAGIEQACSGSECGVGTP
;
A
#
# COMPACT_ATOMS: atom_id res chain seq x y z
N MET A 1 22.26 0.56 13.38
CA MET A 1 20.79 0.48 13.38
C MET A 1 20.43 -0.93 12.97
N ASP A 2 20.11 -1.74 13.95
CA ASP A 2 19.61 -3.10 13.82
C ASP A 2 18.08 -3.08 13.81
N ALA A 3 17.46 -3.98 13.04
CA ALA A 3 16.01 -4.00 12.91
C ALA A 3 15.31 -4.37 14.24
N ALA A 4 15.95 -5.12 15.12
CA ALA A 4 15.43 -5.49 16.43
C ALA A 4 15.28 -4.29 17.39
N GLU A 5 15.89 -3.14 17.06
CA GLU A 5 15.69 -1.89 17.80
C GLU A 5 14.26 -1.32 17.60
N PHE A 6 13.52 -1.78 16.59
CA PHE A 6 12.20 -1.25 16.23
C PHE A 6 11.06 -2.22 16.57
N THR A 7 9.98 -1.67 17.15
CA THR A 7 8.77 -2.45 17.46
C THR A 7 8.07 -2.98 16.19
N SER A 8 8.35 -2.39 15.02
CA SER A 8 7.80 -2.82 13.73
C SER A 8 8.11 -4.28 13.40
N ILE A 9 9.25 -4.82 13.85
CA ILE A 9 9.58 -6.24 13.65
C ILE A 9 8.57 -7.17 14.33
N LYS A 10 8.11 -6.84 15.54
CA LYS A 10 7.07 -7.63 16.23
C LYS A 10 5.75 -7.63 15.45
N ALA A 11 5.40 -6.49 14.85
CA ALA A 11 4.21 -6.40 14.02
C ALA A 11 4.32 -7.26 12.76
N LEU A 12 5.50 -7.28 12.12
CA LEU A 12 5.76 -8.13 10.94
C LEU A 12 5.70 -9.62 11.27
N GLU A 13 6.29 -10.05 12.38
CA GLU A 13 6.21 -11.46 12.82
C GLU A 13 4.77 -11.86 13.15
N THR A 14 4.01 -10.98 13.80
CA THR A 14 2.58 -11.23 14.07
C THR A 14 1.78 -11.38 12.77
N ALA A 15 2.00 -10.49 11.80
CA ALA A 15 1.34 -10.56 10.50
C ALA A 15 1.69 -11.83 9.73
N LYS A 16 2.95 -12.28 9.81
CA LYS A 16 3.42 -13.53 9.20
C LYS A 16 2.77 -14.75 9.84
N ALA A 17 2.61 -14.74 11.16
CA ALA A 17 2.04 -15.85 11.95
C ALA A 17 0.51 -15.95 11.88
N ALA A 18 -0.18 -14.95 11.31
CA ALA A 18 -1.63 -14.97 11.16
C ALA A 18 -2.11 -16.25 10.43
N THR A 19 -3.10 -16.92 11.00
CA THR A 19 -3.61 -18.22 10.50
C THR A 19 -4.92 -18.07 9.74
N GLU A 20 -5.55 -16.90 9.86
CA GLU A 20 -6.79 -16.50 9.20
C GLU A 20 -6.59 -16.23 7.70
N LEU A 21 -5.33 -16.03 7.28
CA LEU A 21 -4.94 -15.83 5.89
C LEU A 21 -4.12 -17.02 5.41
N THR A 22 -4.45 -17.50 4.21
CA THR A 22 -3.64 -18.53 3.55
C THR A 22 -2.31 -17.94 3.09
N GLU A 23 -1.31 -18.79 2.81
CA GLU A 23 -0.04 -18.33 2.24
C GLU A 23 -0.25 -17.59 0.90
N ARG A 24 -1.22 -18.06 0.09
CA ARG A 24 -1.65 -17.37 -1.13
C ARG A 24 -2.08 -15.93 -0.81
N ASP A 25 -2.94 -15.74 0.19
CA ASP A 25 -3.45 -14.41 0.54
C ASP A 25 -2.31 -13.49 1.01
N LYS A 26 -1.42 -14.00 1.87
CA LYS A 26 -0.25 -13.25 2.35
C LYS A 26 0.68 -12.82 1.22
N HIS A 27 0.92 -13.68 0.22
CA HIS A 27 1.72 -13.34 -0.96
C HIS A 27 1.06 -12.23 -1.78
N LEU A 28 -0.23 -12.36 -2.09
CA LEU A 28 -0.94 -11.39 -2.92
C LEU A 28 -1.12 -10.03 -2.23
N ILE A 29 -1.44 -10.02 -0.93
CA ILE A 29 -1.51 -8.80 -0.13
C ILE A 29 -0.13 -8.14 -0.07
N GLY A 30 0.91 -8.91 0.26
CA GLY A 30 2.27 -8.39 0.32
C GLY A 30 2.74 -7.78 -0.99
N LEU A 31 2.41 -8.43 -2.12
CA LEU A 31 2.70 -7.93 -3.46
C LEU A 31 1.97 -6.60 -3.75
N ALA A 32 0.67 -6.51 -3.47
CA ALA A 32 -0.09 -5.27 -3.66
C ALA A 32 0.46 -4.11 -2.82
N VAL A 33 0.88 -4.38 -1.58
CA VAL A 33 1.52 -3.39 -0.71
C VAL A 33 2.84 -2.91 -1.31
N THR A 34 3.73 -3.79 -1.74
CA THR A 34 5.04 -3.35 -2.28
C THR A 34 4.92 -2.58 -3.59
N LEU A 35 3.96 -2.96 -4.45
CA LEU A 35 3.69 -2.28 -5.72
C LEU A 35 3.18 -0.86 -5.52
N THR A 36 2.22 -0.66 -4.61
CA THR A 36 1.67 0.69 -4.32
C THR A 36 2.68 1.62 -3.64
N ARG A 37 3.70 1.06 -2.97
CA ARG A 37 4.83 1.83 -2.43
C ARG A 37 5.94 2.11 -3.43
N GLY A 38 5.98 1.41 -4.57
CA GLY A 38 7.00 1.60 -5.61
C GLY A 38 8.39 1.05 -5.27
N CYS A 39 8.51 0.12 -4.32
CA CYS A 39 9.81 -0.51 -3.98
C CYS A 39 10.14 -1.62 -4.99
N GLN A 40 11.15 -1.42 -5.84
CA GLN A 40 11.53 -2.39 -6.89
C GLN A 40 12.03 -3.72 -6.31
N GLU A 41 12.98 -3.68 -5.39
CA GLU A 41 13.53 -4.88 -4.74
C GLU A 41 12.45 -5.66 -3.99
N CYS A 42 11.67 -4.97 -3.16
CA CYS A 42 10.59 -5.58 -2.41
C CYS A 42 9.55 -6.24 -3.32
N SER A 43 9.17 -5.57 -4.42
CA SER A 43 8.19 -6.09 -5.36
C SER A 43 8.73 -7.29 -6.14
N GLY A 44 9.99 -7.23 -6.59
CA GLY A 44 10.66 -8.34 -7.25
C GLY A 44 10.71 -9.58 -6.37
N SER A 45 11.17 -9.44 -5.12
CA SER A 45 11.19 -10.54 -4.16
C SER A 45 9.79 -11.10 -3.87
N ARG A 46 8.75 -10.26 -3.80
CA ARG A 46 7.37 -10.74 -3.60
C ARG A 46 6.83 -11.51 -4.80
N ILE A 47 7.14 -11.10 -6.03
CA ILE A 47 6.80 -11.84 -7.25
C ILE A 47 7.48 -13.21 -7.24
N GLU A 48 8.78 -13.25 -6.96
CA GLU A 48 9.56 -14.49 -6.90
C GLU A 48 8.98 -15.47 -5.86
N LEU A 49 8.78 -15.02 -4.62
CA LEU A 49 8.24 -15.84 -3.55
C LEU A 49 6.82 -16.35 -3.87
N ALA A 50 5.97 -15.52 -4.47
CA ALA A 50 4.63 -15.94 -4.87
C ALA A 50 4.71 -17.09 -5.90
N LEU A 51 5.54 -16.96 -6.94
CA LEU A 51 5.73 -18.00 -7.94
C LEU A 51 6.31 -19.29 -7.34
N GLN A 52 7.31 -19.17 -6.45
CA GLN A 52 7.91 -20.31 -5.74
C GLN A 52 6.92 -21.04 -4.83
N SER A 53 5.92 -20.34 -4.28
CA SER A 53 4.83 -20.93 -3.50
C SER A 53 3.76 -21.66 -4.35
N GLY A 54 3.92 -21.66 -5.68
CA GLY A 54 3.03 -22.35 -6.62
C GLY A 54 1.93 -21.49 -7.22
N LEU A 55 1.92 -20.17 -6.99
CA LEU A 55 0.99 -19.27 -7.69
C LEU A 55 1.38 -19.19 -9.17
N THR A 56 0.38 -19.15 -10.06
CA THR A 56 0.62 -19.03 -11.48
C THR A 56 1.02 -17.60 -11.87
N TYR A 57 1.72 -17.46 -12.99
CA TYR A 57 2.06 -16.15 -13.54
C TYR A 57 0.80 -15.30 -13.78
N GLU A 58 -0.29 -15.90 -14.25
CA GLU A 58 -1.57 -15.22 -14.49
C GLU A 58 -2.16 -14.67 -13.20
N THR A 59 -2.05 -15.42 -12.08
CA THR A 59 -2.49 -14.95 -10.77
C THR A 59 -1.68 -13.74 -10.33
N VAL A 60 -0.34 -13.80 -10.45
CA VAL A 60 0.56 -12.70 -10.07
C VAL A 60 0.29 -11.47 -10.92
N ARG A 61 0.15 -11.66 -12.24
CA ARG A 61 -0.19 -10.59 -13.18
C ARG A 61 -1.53 -9.94 -12.84
N ALA A 62 -2.57 -10.72 -12.54
CA ALA A 62 -3.87 -10.18 -12.17
C ALA A 62 -3.80 -9.32 -10.89
N ALA A 63 -2.96 -9.69 -9.92
CA ALA A 63 -2.73 -8.87 -8.73
C ALA A 63 -1.98 -7.57 -9.04
N ILE A 64 -1.04 -7.59 -9.99
CA ILE A 64 -0.36 -6.38 -10.47
C ILE A 64 -1.36 -5.46 -11.17
N ASP A 65 -2.19 -5.98 -12.07
CA ASP A 65 -3.21 -5.22 -12.80
C ASP A 65 -4.21 -4.57 -11.81
N LEU A 66 -4.63 -5.31 -10.78
CA LEU A 66 -5.48 -4.79 -9.71
C LEU A 66 -4.80 -3.66 -8.93
N ALA A 67 -3.56 -3.85 -8.48
CA ALA A 67 -2.82 -2.84 -7.72
C ALA A 67 -2.61 -1.56 -8.54
N ALA A 68 -2.31 -1.70 -9.84
CA ALA A 68 -2.17 -0.57 -10.76
C ALA A 68 -3.48 0.20 -10.91
N ALA A 69 -4.59 -0.50 -11.14
CA ALA A 69 -5.92 0.11 -11.29
C ALA A 69 -6.35 0.85 -10.02
N VAL A 70 -6.17 0.25 -8.84
CA VAL A 70 -6.50 0.88 -7.55
C VAL A 70 -5.66 2.13 -7.33
N ASN A 71 -4.35 2.09 -7.61
CA ASN A 71 -3.47 3.24 -7.38
C ASN A 71 -3.81 4.42 -8.32
N ALA A 72 -4.11 4.14 -9.59
CA ALA A 72 -4.58 5.14 -10.54
C ALA A 72 -5.93 5.74 -10.10
N GLY A 73 -6.86 4.89 -9.67
CA GLY A 73 -8.17 5.31 -9.15
C GLY A 73 -8.07 6.19 -7.90
N VAL A 74 -7.20 5.84 -6.94
CA VAL A 74 -6.92 6.64 -5.74
C VAL A 74 -6.40 8.02 -6.13
N THR A 75 -5.50 8.10 -7.11
CA THR A 75 -4.96 9.38 -7.58
C THR A 75 -6.06 10.29 -8.10
N LEU A 76 -6.91 9.78 -9.01
CA LEU A 76 -8.01 10.56 -9.58
C LEU A 76 -9.05 10.95 -8.51
N ARG A 77 -9.48 10.00 -7.66
CA ARG A 77 -10.50 10.27 -6.64
C ARG A 77 -10.01 11.25 -5.58
N THR A 78 -8.73 11.20 -5.22
CA THR A 78 -8.12 12.16 -4.30
C THR A 78 -8.14 13.57 -4.89
N ALA A 79 -7.81 13.73 -6.17
CA ALA A 79 -7.88 15.03 -6.85
C ALA A 79 -9.30 15.61 -6.90
N ILE A 80 -10.31 14.76 -7.20
CA ILE A 80 -11.73 15.15 -7.20
C ILE A 80 -12.13 15.61 -5.79
N SER A 81 -11.86 14.80 -4.77
CA SER A 81 -12.26 15.09 -3.39
C SER A 81 -11.56 16.35 -2.85
N GLY A 82 -10.27 16.52 -3.17
CA GLY A 82 -9.53 17.74 -2.82
C GLY A 82 -10.11 18.99 -3.50
N SER A 83 -10.54 18.89 -4.76
CA SER A 83 -11.19 20.00 -5.47
C SER A 83 -12.56 20.36 -4.89
N GLU A 84 -13.33 19.37 -4.43
CA GLU A 84 -14.60 19.58 -3.73
C GLU A 84 -14.39 20.26 -2.38
N LEU A 85 -13.40 19.80 -1.60
CA LEU A 85 -13.02 20.42 -0.33
C LEU A 85 -12.55 21.87 -0.50
N PHE A 86 -11.77 22.16 -1.55
CA PHE A 86 -11.37 23.52 -1.87
C PHE A 86 -12.57 24.43 -2.12
N LYS A 87 -13.55 23.98 -2.93
CA LYS A 87 -14.79 24.74 -3.20
C LYS A 87 -15.64 24.95 -1.94
N ALA A 88 -15.62 24.00 -1.01
CA ALA A 88 -16.34 24.09 0.26
C ALA A 88 -15.63 24.95 1.32
N GLY A 89 -14.41 25.45 1.04
CA GLY A 89 -13.59 26.20 1.99
C GLY A 89 -12.69 25.26 2.80
N ILE A 90 -11.51 24.94 2.27
CA ILE A 90 -10.58 23.95 2.86
C ILE A 90 -10.19 24.28 4.31
N GLU A 91 -10.15 25.57 4.65
CA GLU A 91 -9.83 26.09 5.99
C GLU A 91 -10.88 25.69 7.04
N GLN A 92 -12.11 25.38 6.63
CA GLN A 92 -13.17 24.90 7.52
C GLN A 92 -13.06 23.39 7.79
N ALA A 93 -12.40 22.64 6.90
CA ALA A 93 -12.25 21.19 6.99
C ALA A 93 -10.92 20.76 7.64
N CYS A 94 -9.88 21.58 7.57
CA CYS A 94 -8.56 21.31 8.14
C CYS A 94 -8.14 22.50 9.02
N SER A 95 -8.39 22.41 10.32
CA SER A 95 -8.19 23.50 11.30
C SER A 95 -6.91 23.36 12.13
N GLY A 96 -6.07 22.36 11.85
CA GLY A 96 -4.78 22.17 12.51
C GLY A 96 -3.71 23.14 12.02
N SER A 97 -2.70 23.41 12.85
CA SER A 97 -1.57 24.27 12.51
C SER A 97 -0.82 23.82 11.25
N GLU A 98 -0.81 22.51 10.99
CA GLU A 98 -0.23 21.84 9.84
C GLU A 98 -0.95 22.19 8.53
N CYS A 99 -2.22 22.60 8.59
CA CYS A 99 -3.03 22.94 7.42
C CYS A 99 -2.70 24.32 6.84
N GLY A 100 -2.09 25.21 7.63
CA GLY A 100 -1.66 26.55 7.19
C GLY A 100 -0.19 26.62 6.75
N VAL A 101 0.57 25.52 6.84
CA VAL A 101 1.97 25.49 6.42
C VAL A 101 2.04 25.26 4.91
N GLY A 102 2.42 26.28 4.14
CA GLY A 102 2.67 26.18 2.70
C GLY A 102 1.47 26.49 1.80
N THR A 103 0.33 26.89 2.36
CA THR A 103 -0.68 27.68 1.64
C THR A 103 -0.16 29.11 1.46
N PRO A 104 -0.37 29.78 0.31
CA PRO A 104 0.03 31.17 0.12
C PRO A 104 -0.65 32.12 1.11
#